data_AF-A0A3A4X2L0-F1
#
_entry.id   AF-A0A3A4X2L0-F1
#
_cell.length_a   1.000
_cell.length_b   1.000
_cell.length_c   1.000
_cell.angle_alpha   90.00
_cell.angle_beta   90.00
_cell.angle_gamma   90.00
#
_symmetry.space_group_name_H-M   'P 1'
#
loop_
_entity.id
_entity.type
_entity.pdbx_description
1 polymer ?
#
loop_
_entity_poly.entity_id
_entity_poly.type
_entity_poly.pdbx_seq_one_letter_code
_entity_poly.pdbx_strand_id
1 'polypeptide(L)'
;MSVILEELAGYKNNTTFGWYNVNSGSVGQIFTGTDGSGAEKTVVFDDPTSFGFYIDPNGIPSNRMYTDHLLNTHGDFQVAVFKILDVENQYILGWEDLDLNGSTGGDRDYQDMILRITIRPVPEPGTMLFMGLVLLGLMWIGRQCQGRAGWGAAV
;
A
#
# COMPACT_ATOMS: atom_id res chain seq x y z
N MET A 1 7.83 -0.82 0.59
CA MET A 1 7.05 0.02 -0.36
C MET A 1 6.56 1.23 0.40
N SER A 2 6.62 2.43 -0.18
CA SER A 2 6.00 3.61 0.43
C SER A 2 4.75 4.02 -0.34
N VAL A 3 3.75 4.48 0.38
CA VAL A 3 2.50 4.99 -0.19
C VAL A 3 2.32 6.41 0.28
N ILE A 4 2.15 7.32 -0.68
CA ILE A 4 1.79 8.72 -0.42
C ILE A 4 0.29 8.84 -0.57
N LEU A 5 -0.35 9.43 0.42
CA LEU A 5 -1.78 9.69 0.42
C LEU A 5 -2.05 11.17 0.57
N GLU A 6 -2.96 11.68 -0.25
CA GLU A 6 -3.44 13.06 -0.18
C GLU A 6 -4.96 13.09 -0.12
N GLU A 7 -5.49 13.85 0.81
CA GLU A 7 -6.92 14.10 0.92
C GLU A 7 -7.35 15.14 -0.11
N LEU A 8 -8.24 14.77 -1.04
CA LEU A 8 -8.69 15.68 -2.10
C LEU A 8 -9.97 16.44 -1.71
N ALA A 9 -10.90 15.76 -1.04
CA ALA A 9 -12.11 16.36 -0.50
C ALA A 9 -12.29 15.88 0.94
N GLY A 10 -12.33 16.84 1.86
CA GLY A 10 -12.50 16.55 3.27
C GLY A 10 -13.96 16.51 3.67
N TYR A 11 -14.35 15.43 4.35
CA TYR A 11 -15.65 15.36 5.01
C TYR A 11 -15.67 16.18 6.30
N LYS A 12 -16.85 16.21 6.92
CA LYS A 12 -17.16 16.91 8.16
C LYS A 12 -16.32 16.42 9.36
N ASN A 13 -15.09 16.93 9.48
CA ASN A 13 -14.17 16.99 10.63
C ASN A 13 -13.90 15.73 11.48
N ASN A 14 -14.51 14.58 11.20
CA ASN A 14 -14.48 13.44 12.11
C ASN A 14 -14.14 12.09 11.45
N THR A 15 -14.39 11.89 10.15
CA THR A 15 -14.08 10.60 9.51
C THR A 15 -12.58 10.38 9.48
N THR A 16 -12.11 9.29 10.10
CA THR A 16 -10.69 8.93 10.08
C THR A 16 -10.42 7.97 8.92
N PHE A 17 -9.18 7.92 8.47
CA PHE A 17 -8.74 6.97 7.45
C PHE A 17 -7.47 6.27 7.90
N GLY A 18 -7.39 4.98 7.62
CA GLY A 18 -6.27 4.15 8.01
C GLY A 18 -6.07 2.95 7.11
N TRP A 19 -5.12 2.11 7.51
CA TRP A 19 -4.75 0.88 6.83
C TRP A 19 -4.83 -0.31 7.79
N TYR A 20 -5.05 -1.48 7.23
CA TYR A 20 -4.96 -2.74 7.95
C TYR A 20 -4.14 -3.75 7.15
N ASN A 21 -3.45 -4.64 7.84
CA ASN A 21 -2.79 -5.79 7.23
C ASN A 21 -3.76 -6.98 7.20
N VAL A 22 -3.93 -7.58 6.04
CA VAL A 22 -4.91 -8.65 5.80
C VAL A 22 -4.56 -9.91 6.59
N ASN A 23 -3.28 -10.22 6.76
CA ASN A 23 -2.82 -11.46 7.39
C ASN A 23 -2.71 -11.36 8.91
N SER A 24 -2.16 -10.25 9.42
CA SER A 24 -1.89 -10.05 10.84
C SER A 24 -3.01 -9.33 11.58
N GLY A 25 -3.93 -8.68 10.87
CA GLY A 25 -4.96 -7.82 11.47
C GLY A 25 -4.41 -6.53 12.08
N SER A 26 -3.10 -6.25 11.93
CA SER A 26 -2.49 -5.01 12.41
C SER A 26 -3.14 -3.81 11.72
N VAL A 27 -3.42 -2.76 12.48
CA VAL A 27 -4.05 -1.53 11.96
C VAL A 27 -3.20 -0.31 12.28
N GLY A 28 -3.23 0.68 11.39
CA GLY A 28 -2.65 2.00 11.63
C GLY A 28 -3.58 3.09 11.11
N GLN A 29 -3.63 4.21 11.81
CA GLN A 29 -4.38 5.40 11.37
C GLN A 29 -3.45 6.34 10.60
N ILE A 30 -3.95 6.94 9.52
CA ILE A 30 -3.19 7.82 8.63
C ILE A 30 -3.72 9.25 8.76
N PHE A 31 -5.03 9.42 8.63
CA PHE A 31 -5.72 10.70 8.81
C PHE A 31 -6.62 10.64 10.03
N THR A 32 -6.62 11.72 10.80
CA THR A 32 -7.30 11.84 12.10
C THR A 32 -8.70 12.44 12.02
N GLY A 33 -9.16 12.79 10.81
CA GLY A 33 -10.41 13.52 10.57
C GLY A 33 -10.30 15.03 10.79
N THR A 34 -9.29 15.49 11.55
CA THR A 34 -8.94 16.91 11.66
C THR A 34 -7.96 17.39 10.58
N ASP A 35 -7.32 16.43 9.90
CA ASP A 35 -6.61 16.71 8.65
C ASP A 35 -7.64 17.19 7.62
N GLY A 36 -7.24 18.12 6.75
CA GLY A 36 -8.13 18.71 5.76
C GLY A 36 -7.61 18.53 4.34
N SER A 37 -8.39 18.97 3.36
CA SER A 37 -8.03 18.92 1.93
C SER A 37 -6.61 19.44 1.68
N GLY A 38 -5.82 18.65 0.95
CA GLY A 38 -4.41 18.87 0.67
C GLY A 38 -3.44 18.29 1.70
N ALA A 39 -3.92 17.69 2.79
CA ALA A 39 -3.05 16.99 3.74
C ALA A 39 -2.41 15.77 3.10
N GLU A 40 -1.07 15.66 3.22
CA GLU A 40 -0.28 14.55 2.68
C GLU A 40 0.31 13.71 3.82
N LYS A 41 0.28 12.37 3.68
CA LYS A 41 0.98 11.43 4.56
C LYS A 41 1.74 10.39 3.75
N THR A 42 2.89 9.94 4.27
CA THR A 42 3.63 8.80 3.73
C THR A 42 3.60 7.64 4.71
N VAL A 43 3.20 6.46 4.24
CA VAL A 43 3.18 5.22 5.02
C VAL A 43 4.14 4.22 4.40
N VAL A 44 4.90 3.51 5.24
CA VAL A 44 5.74 2.38 4.82
C VAL A 44 5.08 1.09 5.29
N PHE A 45 4.83 0.19 4.35
CA PHE A 45 4.28 -1.13 4.64
C PHE A 45 5.40 -2.17 4.69
N ASP A 46 5.43 -2.92 5.79
CA ASP A 46 6.36 -4.05 5.99
C ASP A 46 5.99 -5.24 5.09
N ASP A 47 4.69 -5.48 4.91
CA ASP A 47 4.14 -6.41 3.92
C ASP A 47 3.36 -5.61 2.85
N PRO A 48 4.00 -5.28 1.71
CA PRO A 48 3.38 -4.48 0.66
C PRO A 48 2.37 -5.27 -0.19
N THR A 49 2.20 -6.57 0.07
CA THR A 49 1.33 -7.44 -0.72
C THR A 49 0.00 -7.73 -0.03
N SER A 50 -0.09 -7.48 1.28
CA SER A 50 -1.24 -7.89 2.09
C SER A 50 -1.75 -6.75 2.97
N PHE A 51 -2.21 -5.67 2.36
CA PHE A 51 -2.82 -4.55 3.05
C PHE A 51 -4.14 -4.12 2.39
N GLY A 52 -4.99 -3.48 3.18
CA GLY A 52 -6.19 -2.79 2.73
C GLY A 52 -6.36 -1.47 3.48
N PHE A 53 -7.39 -0.71 3.13
CA PHE A 53 -7.70 0.56 3.79
C PHE A 53 -9.05 0.50 4.51
N TYR A 54 -9.22 1.38 5.48
CA TYR A 54 -10.47 1.56 6.18
C TYR A 54 -10.77 3.03 6.44
N ILE A 55 -12.04 3.33 6.66
CA ILE A 55 -12.50 4.56 7.31
C ILE A 55 -13.23 4.23 8.60
N ASP A 56 -13.16 5.14 9.58
CA ASP A 56 -14.09 5.17 10.71
C ASP A 56 -15.02 6.37 10.53
N PRO A 57 -16.24 6.17 10.02
CA PRO A 57 -17.21 7.25 9.83
C PRO A 57 -17.45 8.00 11.14
N ASN A 58 -17.40 9.32 11.08
CA ASN A 58 -17.54 10.19 12.26
C ASN A 58 -16.55 9.87 13.40
N GLY A 59 -15.45 9.15 13.13
CA GLY A 59 -14.42 8.79 14.08
C GLY A 59 -14.84 7.70 15.05
N ILE A 60 -15.82 6.87 14.68
CA ILE A 60 -16.37 5.79 15.51
C ILE A 60 -15.78 4.45 15.05
N PRO A 61 -14.80 3.85 15.76
CA PRO A 61 -14.13 2.63 15.31
C PRO A 61 -15.03 1.40 15.22
N SER A 62 -16.17 1.39 15.93
CA SER A 62 -17.14 0.30 15.86
C SER A 62 -17.99 0.32 14.59
N ASN A 63 -17.91 1.39 13.78
CA ASN A 63 -18.60 1.52 12.49
C ASN A 63 -17.62 1.46 11.30
N ARG A 64 -16.47 0.82 11.50
CA ARG A 64 -15.40 0.77 10.50
C ARG A 64 -15.88 0.15 9.19
N MET A 65 -15.49 0.79 8.09
CA MET A 65 -15.75 0.35 6.71
C MET A 65 -14.42 0.10 6.02
N TYR A 66 -14.35 -0.97 5.22
CA TYR A 66 -13.13 -1.51 4.66
C TYR A 66 -13.17 -1.52 3.13
N THR A 67 -11.98 -1.54 2.52
CA THR A 67 -11.84 -1.82 1.09
C THR A 67 -12.22 -3.24 0.73
N ASP A 68 -12.06 -4.19 1.66
CA ASP A 68 -12.56 -5.56 1.48
C ASP A 68 -14.04 -5.63 1.86
N HIS A 69 -14.89 -5.76 0.84
CA HIS A 69 -16.34 -5.83 1.00
C HIS A 69 -16.81 -6.96 1.93
N LEU A 70 -16.06 -8.06 2.06
CA LEU A 70 -16.45 -9.16 2.95
C LEU A 70 -16.31 -8.82 4.43
N LEU A 71 -15.54 -7.78 4.76
CA LEU A 71 -15.43 -7.24 6.12
C LEU A 71 -16.52 -6.20 6.42
N ASN A 72 -17.25 -5.75 5.41
CA ASN A 72 -18.32 -4.78 5.55
C ASN A 72 -19.65 -5.48 5.83
N THR A 73 -20.52 -4.79 6.56
CA THR A 73 -21.91 -5.24 6.72
C THR A 73 -22.56 -5.37 5.35
N HIS A 74 -23.43 -6.38 5.20
CA HIS A 74 -24.12 -6.72 3.94
C HIS A 74 -23.21 -7.07 2.75
N GLY A 75 -21.89 -7.17 2.92
CA GLY A 75 -20.96 -7.39 1.81
C GLY A 75 -20.79 -6.13 0.94
N ASP A 76 -20.99 -4.95 1.51
CA ASP A 76 -21.06 -3.70 0.75
C ASP A 76 -19.71 -3.24 0.23
N PHE A 77 -19.71 -2.74 -1.01
CA PHE A 77 -18.56 -2.06 -1.59
C PHE A 77 -18.55 -0.61 -1.12
N GLN A 78 -17.87 -0.35 -0.01
CA GLN A 78 -17.82 0.98 0.61
C GLN A 78 -16.82 1.94 -0.08
N VAL A 79 -16.12 1.45 -1.09
CA VAL A 79 -15.09 2.20 -1.81
C VAL A 79 -15.23 2.01 -3.32
N ALA A 80 -15.10 3.11 -4.05
CA ALA A 80 -14.89 3.14 -5.48
C ALA A 80 -13.42 3.48 -5.77
N VAL A 81 -12.75 2.65 -6.58
CA VAL A 81 -11.33 2.81 -6.90
C VAL A 81 -11.17 3.18 -8.37
N PHE A 82 -10.54 4.32 -8.62
CA PHE A 82 -10.25 4.83 -9.96
C PHE A 82 -8.75 4.84 -10.20
N LYS A 83 -8.30 4.24 -11.29
CA LYS A 83 -6.90 4.34 -11.72
C LYS A 83 -6.71 5.63 -12.52
N ILE A 84 -5.71 6.42 -12.16
CA ILE A 84 -5.31 7.58 -12.97
C ILE A 84 -4.51 7.05 -14.17
N LEU A 85 -5.03 7.27 -15.37
CA LEU A 85 -4.33 6.90 -16.60
C LEU A 85 -3.13 7.83 -16.82
N ASP A 86 -2.10 7.35 -17.52
CA ASP A 86 -0.87 8.09 -17.85
C ASP A 86 0.01 8.51 -16.65
N VAL A 87 -0.35 8.11 -15.42
CA VAL A 87 0.51 8.24 -14.23
C VAL A 87 0.65 6.87 -13.59
N GLU A 88 1.89 6.38 -13.49
CA GLU A 88 2.15 5.07 -12.90
C GLU A 88 1.78 5.04 -11.41
N ASN A 89 1.17 3.93 -10.99
CA ASN A 89 0.90 3.61 -9.59
C ASN A 89 0.09 4.65 -8.82
N GLN A 90 -0.76 5.42 -9.52
CA GLN A 90 -1.68 6.38 -8.91
C GLN A 90 -3.14 5.97 -9.01
N TYR A 91 -3.84 6.16 -7.90
CA TYR A 91 -5.23 5.78 -7.72
C TYR A 91 -5.99 6.88 -6.97
N ILE A 92 -7.28 6.97 -7.22
CA ILE A 92 -8.22 7.76 -6.43
C ILE A 92 -9.18 6.76 -5.77
N LEU A 93 -9.38 6.91 -4.46
CA LEU A 93 -10.37 6.18 -3.69
C LEU A 93 -11.46 7.16 -3.29
N GLY A 94 -12.69 6.91 -3.72
CA GLY A 94 -13.89 7.57 -3.20
C GLY A 94 -14.59 6.64 -2.22
N TRP A 95 -15.04 7.15 -1.08
CA TRP A 95 -15.67 6.39 -0.01
C TRP A 95 -17.08 6.87 0.28
N GLU A 96 -17.89 5.93 0.75
CA GLU A 96 -19.17 6.16 1.42
C GLU A 96 -18.99 6.01 2.93
N ASP A 97 -19.55 6.92 3.72
CA ASP A 97 -19.45 6.89 5.20
C ASP A 97 -20.68 6.27 5.89
N LEU A 98 -21.66 5.82 5.11
CA LEU A 98 -22.87 5.14 5.55
C LEU A 98 -22.95 3.67 5.06
N ASP A 99 -23.56 2.82 5.88
CA ASP A 99 -23.89 1.44 5.49
C ASP A 99 -24.88 1.45 4.31
N LEU A 100 -24.45 1.00 3.12
CA LEU A 100 -25.19 1.18 1.87
C LEU A 100 -26.54 0.47 1.87
N ASN A 101 -26.60 -0.68 2.53
CA ASN A 101 -27.81 -1.48 2.67
C ASN A 101 -28.35 -1.52 4.11
N GLY A 102 -27.87 -0.62 4.98
CA GLY A 102 -28.38 -0.40 6.33
C GLY A 102 -29.72 0.35 6.35
N SER A 103 -30.27 0.57 7.56
CA SER A 103 -31.60 1.19 7.72
C SER A 103 -31.70 2.63 7.21
N THR A 104 -30.60 3.37 7.20
CA THR A 104 -30.54 4.74 6.64
C THR A 104 -30.07 4.73 5.19
N GLY A 105 -29.18 3.79 4.83
CA GLY A 105 -28.59 3.66 3.48
C GLY A 105 -27.64 4.81 3.12
N GLY A 106 -26.53 4.50 2.45
CA GLY A 106 -25.72 5.50 1.74
C GLY A 106 -26.33 5.89 0.39
N ASP A 107 -26.04 7.09 -0.09
CA ASP A 107 -26.51 7.62 -1.37
C ASP A 107 -25.64 7.22 -2.57
N ARG A 108 -24.52 6.51 -2.33
CA ARG A 108 -23.68 5.83 -3.35
C ARG A 108 -23.04 6.80 -4.35
N ASP A 109 -22.71 7.99 -3.90
CA ASP A 109 -21.96 8.98 -4.67
C ASP A 109 -20.44 8.94 -4.42
N TYR A 110 -20.00 8.24 -3.35
CA TYR A 110 -18.62 7.98 -2.96
C TYR A 110 -17.78 9.25 -2.79
N GLN A 111 -18.44 10.35 -2.44
CA GLN A 111 -17.78 11.65 -2.26
C GLN A 111 -17.65 12.04 -0.79
N ASP A 112 -18.03 11.16 0.14
CA ASP A 112 -17.86 11.41 1.56
C ASP A 112 -16.37 11.52 1.90
N MET A 113 -15.51 10.66 1.34
CA MET A 113 -14.06 10.86 1.45
C MET A 113 -13.33 10.51 0.16
N ILE A 114 -12.51 11.44 -0.34
CA ILE A 114 -11.73 11.23 -1.56
C ILE A 114 -10.24 11.30 -1.25
N LEU A 115 -9.52 10.21 -1.52
CA LEU A 115 -8.08 10.12 -1.35
C LEU A 115 -7.39 9.87 -2.67
N ARG A 116 -6.29 10.57 -2.93
CA ARG A 116 -5.29 10.18 -3.94
C ARG A 116 -4.22 9.33 -3.28
N ILE A 117 -3.90 8.19 -3.91
CA ILE A 117 -2.89 7.25 -3.45
C ILE A 117 -1.82 7.12 -4.53
N THR A 118 -0.56 7.29 -4.15
CA THR A 118 0.61 7.01 -5.00
C THR A 118 1.44 5.90 -4.37
N ILE A 119 1.62 4.79 -5.09
CA ILE A 119 2.43 3.66 -4.64
C ILE A 119 3.85 3.78 -5.22
N ARG A 120 4.86 3.81 -4.36
CA ARG A 120 6.28 3.86 -4.74
C ARG A 120 6.97 2.55 -4.35
N PRO A 121 7.35 1.71 -5.33
CA PRO A 121 8.19 0.56 -5.03
C PRO A 121 9.53 1.04 -4.46
N VAL A 122 10.02 0.33 -3.44
CA VAL A 122 11.35 0.62 -2.89
C VAL A 122 12.36 -0.04 -3.82
N PRO A 123 13.39 0.68 -4.30
CA PRO A 123 14.43 0.10 -5.14
C PRO A 123 15.05 -1.12 -4.48
N GLU A 124 15.33 -2.16 -5.27
CA GLU A 124 16.04 -3.33 -4.76
C GLU A 124 17.34 -2.91 -4.07
N PRO A 125 17.66 -3.46 -2.89
CA PRO A 125 18.89 -3.10 -2.19
C PRO A 125 20.10 -3.31 -3.10
N GLY A 126 21.02 -2.35 -3.14
CA GLY A 126 22.28 -2.47 -3.89
C GLY A 126 23.13 -3.69 -3.49
N THR A 127 22.81 -4.33 -2.36
CA THR A 127 23.36 -5.62 -1.97
C THR A 127 23.09 -6.74 -2.97
N MET A 128 22.00 -6.70 -3.75
CA MET A 128 21.75 -7.67 -4.82
C MET A 128 22.76 -7.52 -5.97
N LEU A 129 23.06 -6.28 -6.35
CA LEU A 129 24.12 -5.98 -7.31
C LEU A 129 25.49 -6.40 -6.77
N PHE A 130 25.79 -6.05 -5.51
CA PHE A 130 27.05 -6.48 -4.89
C PHE A 130 27.16 -7.99 -4.78
N MET A 131 26.08 -8.69 -4.42
CA MET A 131 26.04 -10.16 -4.40
C MET A 131 26.32 -10.72 -5.80
N GLY A 132 25.70 -10.17 -6.84
CA GLY A 132 25.96 -10.55 -8.22
C GLY A 132 27.43 -10.33 -8.63
N LEU A 133 27.99 -9.16 -8.33
CA LEU A 133 29.39 -8.84 -8.64
C LEU A 133 30.38 -9.71 -7.86
N VAL A 134 30.11 -10.00 -6.58
CA VAL A 134 30.92 -10.90 -5.76
C VAL A 134 30.90 -12.31 -6.33
N LEU A 135 29.73 -12.85 -6.69
CA LEU A 135 29.60 -14.18 -7.27
C LEU A 135 30.35 -14.29 -8.61
N LEU A 136 30.23 -13.28 -9.49
CA LEU A 136 30.97 -13.24 -10.76
C LEU A 136 32.48 -13.15 -10.54
N GLY A 137 32.93 -12.35 -9.56
CA GLY A 137 34.34 -12.24 -9.19
C GLY A 137 34.92 -13.56 -8.68
N LEU A 138 34.20 -14.27 -7.80
CA LEU A 138 34.60 -15.58 -7.31
C LEU A 138 34.67 -16.63 -8.42
N MET A 139 33.71 -16.62 -9.35
CA MET A 139 33.71 -17.53 -10.50
C MET A 139 34.93 -17.28 -11.42
N TRP A 140 35.28 -16.01 -11.64
CA TRP A 140 36.46 -15.64 -12.42
C TRP A 140 37.76 -16.10 -11.74
N ILE A 141 37.91 -15.86 -10.43
CA ILE A 141 39.06 -16.33 -9.65
C ILE A 141 39.15 -17.87 -9.69
N GLY A 142 38.03 -18.58 -9.55
CA GLY A 142 37.97 -20.04 -9.62
C GLY A 142 38.47 -20.61 -10.95
N ARG A 143 38.11 -19.98 -12.09
CA ARG A 143 38.58 -20.38 -13.42
C ARG A 143 40.09 -20.19 -13.60
N GLN A 144 40.66 -19.12 -13.01
CA GLN A 144 42.11 -18.87 -13.06
C GLN A 144 42.90 -19.91 -12.24
N CYS A 145 42.37 -20.35 -11.10
CA CYS A 145 43.00 -21.39 -10.28
C CYS A 145 42.97 -22.78 -10.96
N GLN A 146 41.88 -23.12 -11.66
CA GLN A 146 41.79 -24.39 -12.40
C GLN A 146 42.71 -24.44 -13.62
N GLY A 147 42.90 -23.31 -14.32
CA GLY A 147 43.82 -23.23 -15.48
C GLY A 147 45.30 -23.39 -15.11
N ARG A 148 45.70 -23.02 -13.89
CA ARG A 148 47.10 -23.12 -13.42
C ARG A 148 47.50 -24.50 -12.88
N ALA A 149 46.53 -25.35 -12.51
CA ALA A 149 46.79 -26.68 -11.99
C ALA A 149 47.14 -27.73 -13.09
N GLY A 150 46.90 -27.42 -14.37
CA GLY A 150 47.12 -28.35 -15.49
C GLY A 150 48.55 -28.42 -16.06
N TRP A 151 49.48 -27.57 -15.59
CA TRP A 151 50.83 -27.45 -16.17
C TRP A 151 51.95 -28.08 -15.31
N GLY A 152 51.59 -28.95 -14.35
CA GLY A 152 52.54 -29.55 -13.39
C GLY A 152 52.83 -31.04 -13.55
N ALA A 153 52.27 -31.73 -14.55
CA ALA A 153 52.41 -33.19 -14.70
C ALA A 153 52.95 -33.57 -16.09
N ALA A 154 54.20 -33.20 -16.37
CA ALA A 154 54.96 -33.74 -17.50
C ALA A 154 56.47 -33.62 -17.21
N VAL A 155 56.99 -34.55 -16.40
CA VAL A 155 58.40 -34.98 -16.36
C VAL A 155 58.42 -36.46 -16.03
#